data_AF-A0A957IJH5-F1
#
_entry.id   AF-A0A957IJH5-F1
#
_cell.length_a   1.000
_cell.length_b   1.000
_cell.length_c   1.000
_cell.angle_alpha   90.00
_cell.angle_beta   90.00
_cell.angle_gamma   90.00
#
_symmetry.space_group_name_H-M   'P 1'
#
loop_
_entity.id
_entity.type
_entity.pdbx_description
1 polymer ?
#
loop_
_entity_poly.entity_id
_entity_poly.type
_entity_poly.pdbx_seq_one_letter_code
_entity_poly.pdbx_strand_id
1 'polypeptide(L)' 'MSFRKITQLPALLVTLTCIGVVPAAWADMEQDRAEGIAWLLLHQNGDGSWGAGGSKVAATAEALAALRNSGADRGFL' A
#
# COMPACT_ATOMS: atom_id res chain seq x y z
N MET A 1 -7.84 26.15 45.18
CA MET A 1 -8.36 25.06 44.33
C MET A 1 -7.98 25.36 42.88
N SER A 2 -7.09 24.54 42.32
CA SER A 2 -6.42 24.76 41.02
C SER A 2 -7.25 24.19 39.87
N PHE A 3 -7.85 25.05 39.06
CA PHE A 3 -8.69 24.70 37.90
C PHE A 3 -7.89 24.47 36.60
N ARG A 4 -6.55 24.52 36.66
CA ARG A 4 -5.68 24.48 35.46
C ARG A 4 -5.38 23.08 34.91
N LYS A 5 -5.75 21.98 35.60
CA LYS A 5 -5.41 20.61 35.17
C LYS A 5 -6.41 19.97 34.19
N ILE A 6 -7.64 20.48 34.09
CA ILE A 6 -8.74 19.76 33.41
C ILE A 6 -8.81 20.03 31.90
N THR A 7 -8.32 21.18 31.43
CA THR A 7 -8.30 21.53 30.00
C THR A 7 -7.13 20.93 29.21
N GLN A 8 -6.21 20.21 29.86
CA GLN A 8 -5.08 19.55 29.18
C GLN A 8 -5.38 18.09 28.77
N LEU A 9 -6.53 17.55 29.14
CA LEU A 9 -6.93 16.16 28.87
C LEU A 9 -7.31 15.85 27.39
N PRO A 10 -7.87 16.75 26.56
CA PRO A 10 -8.22 16.37 25.19
C PRO A 10 -7.02 16.30 24.24
N ALA A 11 -5.93 17.02 24.52
CA ALA A 11 -4.73 17.02 23.67
C ALA A 11 -3.92 15.71 23.78
N LEU A 12 -3.95 15.06 24.95
CA LEU A 12 -3.28 13.77 25.20
C LEU A 12 -4.05 12.58 24.58
N LEU A 13 -5.37 12.69 24.44
CA LEU A 13 -6.19 11.63 23.86
C LEU A 13 -6.11 11.59 22.34
N VAL A 14 -6.03 12.76 21.68
CA VAL A 14 -5.92 12.88 20.21
C VAL A 14 -4.52 12.46 19.71
N THR A 15 -3.47 12.71 20.50
CA THR A 15 -2.12 12.26 20.13
C THR A 15 -1.97 10.74 20.26
N LEU A 16 -2.61 10.11 21.25
CA LEU A 16 -2.57 8.66 21.45
C LEU A 16 -3.36 7.88 20.38
N THR A 17 -4.48 8.42 19.88
CA THR A 17 -5.25 7.78 18.80
C THR A 17 -4.49 7.78 17.47
N CYS A 18 -3.72 8.83 17.17
CA CYS A 18 -2.85 8.86 16.00
C CYS A 18 -1.69 7.84 16.10
N ILE A 19 -1.18 7.55 17.29
CA ILE A 19 -0.04 6.62 17.45
C ILE A 19 -0.46 5.15 17.28
N GLY A 20 -1.70 4.77 17.60
CA GLY A 20 -2.16 3.38 17.46
C GLY A 20 -2.78 3.04 16.11
N VAL A 21 -3.57 3.95 15.52
CA VAL A 21 -4.34 3.69 14.29
C VAL A 21 -3.52 3.92 13.03
N VAL A 22 -2.62 4.91 13.03
CA VAL A 22 -1.80 5.22 11.84
C VAL A 22 -0.82 4.09 11.50
N PRO A 23 -0.12 3.46 12.47
CA PRO A 23 0.79 2.36 12.13
C PRO A 23 0.06 1.10 11.65
N ALA A 24 -1.11 0.79 12.20
CA ALA A 24 -1.91 -0.35 11.76
C ALA A 24 -2.40 -0.17 10.32
N ALA A 25 -2.93 1.02 10.00
CA ALA A 25 -3.35 1.34 8.63
C ALA A 25 -2.17 1.29 7.64
N TRP A 26 -0.97 1.73 8.03
CA TRP A 26 0.22 1.60 7.18
C TRP A 26 0.68 0.16 7.00
N ALA A 27 0.54 -0.69 8.02
CA ALA A 27 0.87 -2.11 7.93
C ALA A 27 -0.08 -2.83 6.95
N ASP A 28 -1.38 -2.56 7.05
CA ASP A 28 -2.38 -3.12 6.14
C ASP A 28 -2.14 -2.69 4.68
N MET A 29 -1.84 -1.41 4.45
CA MET A 29 -1.51 -0.90 3.11
C MET A 29 -0.26 -1.54 2.51
N GLU A 30 0.77 -1.76 3.31
CA GLU A 30 2.01 -2.41 2.87
C GLU A 30 1.77 -3.89 2.55
N GLN A 31 0.93 -4.55 3.35
CA GLN A 31 0.54 -5.94 3.10
C GLN A 31 -0.29 -6.07 1.82
N ASP A 32 -1.32 -5.23 1.63
CA ASP A 32 -2.12 -5.20 0.40
C ASP A 32 -1.23 -4.95 -0.84
N ARG A 33 -0.25 -4.05 -0.72
CA ARG A 33 0.74 -3.78 -1.78
C ARG A 33 1.57 -5.03 -2.09
N ALA A 34 2.07 -5.72 -1.07
CA ALA A 34 2.88 -6.93 -1.23
C ALA A 34 2.08 -8.07 -1.87
N GLU A 35 0.83 -8.28 -1.43
CA GLU A 35 -0.08 -9.28 -1.99
C GLU A 35 -0.40 -8.98 -3.47
N GLY A 36 -0.66 -7.72 -3.82
CA GLY A 36 -0.90 -7.31 -5.20
C GLY A 36 0.30 -7.56 -6.12
N ILE A 37 1.53 -7.27 -5.65
CA ILE A 37 2.76 -7.58 -6.39
C ILE A 37 2.91 -9.09 -6.59
N ALA A 38 2.73 -9.87 -5.52
CA ALA A 38 2.84 -11.33 -5.58
C ALA A 38 1.84 -11.92 -6.58
N TRP A 39 0.61 -11.41 -6.59
CA TRP A 39 -0.41 -11.82 -7.54
C TRP A 39 0.00 -11.54 -8.99
N LEU A 40 0.51 -10.34 -9.28
CA LEU A 40 0.96 -9.97 -10.63
C LEU A 40 2.10 -10.88 -11.09
N LEU A 41 3.10 -11.15 -10.25
CA LEU A 41 4.22 -12.01 -10.59
C LEU A 41 3.80 -13.46 -10.82
N LEU A 42 2.89 -13.99 -9.99
CA LEU A 42 2.40 -15.36 -10.12
C LEU A 42 1.58 -15.59 -11.39
N HIS A 43 0.85 -14.57 -11.85
CA HIS A 43 -0.06 -14.67 -13.00
C HIS A 43 0.53 -14.07 -14.29
N GLN A 44 1.84 -13.83 -14.32
CA GLN A 44 2.52 -13.49 -15.56
C GLN A 44 2.49 -14.70 -16.51
N ASN A 45 2.11 -14.48 -17.77
CA ASN A 45 2.19 -15.51 -18.79
C ASN A 45 3.65 -15.91 -19.04
N GLY A 46 3.89 -17.09 -19.61
CA GLY A 46 5.25 -17.55 -19.94
C GLY A 46 6.01 -16.68 -20.95
N ASP A 47 5.32 -15.80 -21.67
CA ASP A 47 5.90 -14.81 -22.59
C ASP A 47 6.22 -13.45 -21.91
N GLY A 48 5.96 -13.33 -20.60
CA GLY A 48 6.15 -12.11 -19.83
C GLY A 48 4.97 -11.13 -19.84
N SER A 49 3.91 -11.41 -20.62
CA SER A 49 2.73 -10.55 -20.71
C SER A 49 1.69 -10.83 -19.64
N TRP A 50 0.70 -9.94 -19.53
CA TRP A 50 -0.55 -10.19 -18.81
C TRP A 50 -1.75 -10.14 -19.76
N GLY A 51 -2.85 -10.77 -19.37
CA GLY A 51 -4.08 -10.84 -20.17
C GLY A 51 -4.00 -11.81 -21.35
N ALA A 52 -4.99 -11.74 -22.25
CA ALA A 52 -5.13 -12.67 -23.36
C ALA A 52 -5.78 -12.00 -24.59
N GLY A 53 -5.49 -12.52 -25.78
CA GLY A 53 -6.06 -12.01 -27.03
C GLY A 53 -5.84 -10.51 -27.22
N GLY A 54 -6.89 -9.79 -27.61
CA GLY A 54 -6.82 -8.35 -27.90
C GLY A 54 -6.54 -7.45 -26.70
N SER A 55 -6.72 -7.92 -25.47
CA SER A 55 -6.45 -7.11 -24.26
C SER A 55 -5.00 -7.22 -23.77
N LYS A 56 -4.19 -8.13 -24.35
CA LYS A 56 -2.83 -8.44 -23.88
C LYS A 56 -1.95 -7.20 -23.75
N VAL A 57 -2.00 -6.28 -24.71
CA VAL A 57 -1.18 -5.05 -24.69
C VAL A 57 -1.61 -4.13 -23.55
N ALA A 58 -2.91 -3.87 -23.40
CA ALA A 58 -3.43 -2.99 -22.35
C ALA A 58 -3.16 -3.57 -20.95
N ALA A 59 -3.48 -4.85 -20.75
CA ALA A 59 -3.24 -5.53 -19.48
C ALA A 59 -1.75 -5.56 -19.10
N THR A 60 -0.86 -5.76 -20.07
CA THR A 60 0.59 -5.70 -19.83
C THR A 60 1.03 -4.29 -19.44
N ALA A 61 0.52 -3.26 -20.10
CA ALA A 61 0.84 -1.87 -19.76
C ALA A 61 0.37 -1.51 -18.34
N GLU A 62 -0.84 -1.92 -17.96
CA GLU A 62 -1.39 -1.71 -16.62
C GLU A 62 -0.60 -2.46 -15.54
N ALA A 63 -0.24 -3.74 -15.78
CA ALA A 63 0.57 -4.53 -14.86
C ALA A 63 1.95 -3.89 -14.65
N LEU A 64 2.62 -3.44 -15.72
CA LEU A 64 3.91 -2.76 -15.61
C LEU A 64 3.79 -1.42 -14.88
N ALA A 65 2.73 -0.64 -15.13
CA ALA A 65 2.49 0.60 -14.42
C ALA A 65 2.26 0.35 -12.90
N ALA A 66 1.49 -0.68 -12.55
CA ALA A 66 1.27 -1.07 -11.16
C ALA A 66 2.57 -1.48 -10.46
N LEU A 67 3.41 -2.30 -11.12
CA LEU A 67 4.71 -2.73 -10.57
C LEU A 67 5.69 -1.56 -10.37
N ARG A 68 5.71 -0.59 -11.29
CA ARG A 68 6.52 0.64 -11.14
C ARG A 68 6.02 1.50 -9.99
N ASN A 69 4.71 1.72 -9.92
CA ASN A 69 4.10 2.55 -8.88
C ASN A 69 4.22 1.93 -7.48
N SER A 70 4.29 0.60 -7.40
CA SER A 70 4.51 -0.10 -6.14
C SER A 70 5.98 -0.05 -5.68
N GLY A 71 6.91 0.41 -6.54
CA GLY A 71 8.34 0.44 -6.28
C GLY A 71 9.01 -0.93 -6.35
N ALA A 72 8.34 -1.95 -6.90
CA ALA A 72 8.90 -3.28 -7.09
C ALA A 72 10.02 -3.33 -8.15
N ASP A 73 10.15 -2.29 -8.98
CA ASP A 73 11.23 -2.13 -9.95
C ASP A 73 12.56 -1.67 -9.34
N ARG A 74 12.58 -1.19 -8.09
CA ARG A 74 13.76 -0.63 -7.41
C ARG A 74 14.84 -1.65 -6.99
N GLY A 75 14.81 -2.87 -7.52
CA GLY A 75 15.83 -3.90 -7.30
C GLY A 75 16.31 -4.62 -8.57
N PHE A 76 15.79 -4.23 -9.75
CA PHE A 76 16.04 -4.91 -11.03
C PHE A 76 16.56 -3.99 -12.14
N LEU A 77 16.82 -2.71 -11.82
CA LEU A 77 17.42 -1.71 -12.72
C LEU A 77 18.69 -1.13 -12.10
#